data_AF-A0A8T4XB76-F1
#
_entry.id   AF-A0A8T4XB76-F1
#
_cell.length_a   1.000
_cell.length_b   1.000
_cell.length_c   1.000
_cell.angle_alpha   90.00
_cell.angle_beta   90.00
_cell.angle_gamma   90.00
#
_symmetry.space_group_name_H-M   'P 1'
#
loop_
_entity.id
_entity.type
_entity.pdbx_description
1 polymer ?
#
loop_
_entity_poly.entity_id
_entity_poly.type
_entity_poly.pdbx_seq_one_letter_code
_entity_poly.pdbx_strand_id
1 'polypeptide(L)'
;MNEEELGKVIPKTAKEFRLENSIIKLTKSNGEPSGLIFKNKENNHNTHYHVYQKDGKPFFHQTLEQKGKNIHYSIDIEKMLQMIGQGIEKMFSLAKKVELTNEMFLGKNVILGSNFDMNIKKSTNKKVEFEQLYDLNETIFEKIDLTRNSVGSIWEGNNETHMIFVKNGLVYVIDLNELDKMATELDDMMNSL
;
A
#
# COMPACT_ATOMS: atom_id res chain seq x y z
N MET A 1 -3.11 8.14 16.81
CA MET A 1 -2.39 9.43 16.86
C MET A 1 -3.02 10.35 15.82
N ASN A 2 -3.45 11.55 16.20
CA ASN A 2 -4.03 12.52 15.27
C ASN A 2 -2.93 13.36 14.57
N GLU A 3 -3.32 14.14 13.55
CA GLU A 3 -2.38 14.96 12.76
C GLU A 3 -1.58 15.96 13.61
N GLU A 4 -2.24 16.54 14.62
CA GLU A 4 -1.65 17.53 15.52
C GLU A 4 -0.60 16.91 16.47
N GLU A 5 -0.79 15.65 16.86
CA GLU A 5 0.18 14.86 17.62
C GLU A 5 1.37 14.44 16.76
N LEU A 6 1.15 14.00 15.52
CA LEU A 6 2.20 13.65 14.57
C LEU A 6 3.14 14.85 14.29
N GLY A 7 2.59 16.05 14.12
CA GLY A 7 3.34 17.28 13.89
C GLY A 7 4.24 17.71 15.06
N LYS A 8 4.00 17.20 16.28
CA LYS A 8 4.87 17.42 17.45
C LYS A 8 6.04 16.46 17.50
N VAL A 9 5.89 15.24 16.94
CA VAL A 9 6.91 14.19 16.98
C VAL A 9 7.82 14.21 15.74
N ILE A 10 7.30 14.66 14.60
CA ILE A 10 8.04 14.80 13.34
C ILE A 10 8.49 16.25 13.17
N PRO A 11 9.80 16.56 13.24
CA PRO A 11 10.30 17.91 13.02
C PRO A 11 9.94 18.41 11.61
N LYS A 12 9.51 19.66 11.49
CA LYS A 12 9.25 20.32 10.19
C LYS A 12 10.46 20.32 9.25
N THR A 13 11.65 20.16 9.80
CA THR A 13 12.93 20.10 9.08
C THR A 13 13.27 18.69 8.59
N ALA A 14 12.50 17.65 8.96
CA ALA A 14 12.72 16.30 8.49
C ALA A 14 12.55 16.23 6.96
N LYS A 15 13.51 15.59 6.31
CA LYS A 15 13.55 15.40 4.85
C LYS A 15 13.77 13.96 4.44
N GLU A 16 14.04 13.06 5.38
CA GLU A 16 14.22 11.63 5.11
C GLU A 16 13.33 10.81 6.03
N PHE A 17 12.54 9.92 5.45
CA PHE A 17 11.61 9.04 6.14
C PHE A 17 11.99 7.61 5.80
N ARG A 18 12.35 6.82 6.82
CA ARG A 18 12.78 5.42 6.63
C ARG A 18 11.71 4.47 7.13
N LEU A 19 11.24 3.65 6.21
CA LEU A 19 10.43 2.46 6.47
C LEU A 19 11.37 1.25 6.56
N GLU A 20 10.84 0.06 6.82
CA GLU A 20 11.65 -1.16 6.96
C GLU A 20 12.48 -1.43 5.69
N ASN A 21 11.83 -1.48 4.54
CA ASN A 21 12.48 -1.78 3.25
C ASN A 21 12.60 -0.57 2.31
N SER A 22 12.20 0.62 2.76
CA SER A 22 12.11 1.80 1.89
C SER A 22 12.64 3.07 2.54
N ILE A 23 13.10 4.00 1.72
CA ILE A 23 13.46 5.37 2.13
C ILE A 23 12.75 6.35 1.21
N ILE A 24 12.08 7.33 1.80
CA ILE A 24 11.46 8.45 1.11
C ILE A 24 12.26 9.71 1.47
N LYS A 25 12.79 10.41 0.46
CA LYS A 25 13.53 11.67 0.66
C LYS A 25 12.84 12.83 -0.02
N LEU A 26 12.67 13.92 0.72
CA LEU A 26 12.27 15.22 0.21
C LEU A 26 13.51 16.01 -0.17
N THR A 27 13.66 16.29 -1.46
CA THR A 27 14.69 17.20 -1.96
C THR A 27 14.07 18.56 -2.26
N LYS A 28 14.75 19.63 -1.86
CA LYS A 28 14.55 20.94 -2.49
C LYS A 28 15.68 21.08 -3.51
N SER A 29 15.35 21.13 -4.79
CA SER A 29 16.27 21.70 -5.77
C SER A 29 16.23 23.21 -5.63
N ASN A 30 17.40 23.85 -5.70
CA ASN A 30 17.53 25.30 -5.57
C ASN A 30 16.72 25.99 -6.70
N GLY A 31 15.54 26.52 -6.37
CA GLY A 31 14.67 27.24 -7.31
C GLY A 31 13.67 26.39 -8.09
N GLU A 32 13.56 25.09 -7.82
CA GLU A 32 12.68 24.17 -8.53
C GLU A 32 11.71 23.44 -7.58
N PRO A 33 10.65 22.78 -8.12
CA PRO A 33 9.64 22.12 -7.32
C PRO A 33 10.21 21.02 -6.42
N SER A 34 9.61 20.79 -5.25
CA SER A 34 10.12 19.81 -4.29
C SER A 34 10.12 18.40 -4.90
N GLY A 35 11.27 17.74 -4.87
CA GLY A 35 11.44 16.36 -5.33
C GLY A 35 11.17 15.35 -4.22
N LEU A 36 10.68 14.19 -4.62
CA LEU A 36 10.47 13.00 -3.82
C LEU A 36 11.32 11.87 -4.42
N ILE A 37 12.26 11.35 -3.65
CA ILE A 37 13.04 10.17 -4.04
C ILE A 37 12.53 9.00 -3.22
N PHE A 38 12.02 7.98 -3.90
CA PHE A 38 11.72 6.69 -3.31
C PHE A 38 12.89 5.76 -3.58
N LYS A 39 13.43 5.15 -2.54
CA LYS A 39 14.51 4.19 -2.63
C LYS A 39 14.07 2.89 -1.99
N ASN A 40 14.17 1.79 -2.74
CA ASN A 40 14.08 0.45 -2.17
C ASN A 40 15.48 0.05 -1.65
N LYS A 41 15.53 -0.43 -0.40
CA LYS A 41 16.78 -0.79 0.27
C LYS A 41 17.39 -2.10 -0.23
N GLU A 42 16.57 -3.03 -0.71
CA GLU A 42 16.98 -4.38 -1.09
C GLU A 42 17.69 -4.40 -2.45
N ASN A 43 17.14 -3.68 -3.43
CA ASN A 43 17.67 -3.66 -4.79
C ASN A 43 18.38 -2.34 -5.15
N ASN A 44 18.51 -1.42 -4.20
CA ASN A 44 19.13 -0.10 -4.35
C ASN A 44 18.57 0.73 -5.53
N HIS A 45 17.36 0.39 -6.00
CA HIS A 45 16.69 1.10 -7.07
C HIS A 45 16.07 2.40 -6.52
N ASN A 46 16.26 3.48 -7.26
CA ASN A 46 15.73 4.81 -6.92
C ASN A 46 14.72 5.24 -7.97
N THR A 47 13.55 5.66 -7.52
CA THR A 47 12.54 6.29 -8.36
C THR A 47 12.40 7.74 -7.95
N HIS A 48 12.56 8.64 -8.92
CA HIS A 48 12.54 10.09 -8.69
C HIS A 48 11.24 10.67 -9.21
N TYR A 49 10.52 11.35 -8.32
CA TYR A 49 9.32 12.10 -8.63
C TYR A 49 9.55 13.57 -8.34
N HIS A 50 9.13 14.45 -9.23
CA HIS A 50 9.11 15.89 -9.00
C HIS A 50 7.67 16.33 -8.80
N VAL A 51 7.35 17.00 -7.69
CA VAL A 51 6.01 17.53 -7.46
C VAL A 51 5.96 18.93 -8.04
N TYR A 52 5.24 19.15 -9.12
CA TYR A 52 5.12 20.47 -9.74
C TYR A 52 3.67 20.95 -9.79
N GLN A 53 3.49 22.24 -10.01
CA GLN A 53 2.18 22.83 -10.32
C GLN A 53 2.12 23.16 -11.80
N LYS A 54 1.06 22.75 -12.48
CA LYS A 54 0.72 23.13 -13.85
C LYS A 54 -0.72 23.63 -13.86
N ASP A 55 -0.93 24.84 -14.37
CA ASP A 55 -2.23 25.50 -14.42
C ASP A 55 -2.94 25.57 -13.04
N GLY A 56 -2.16 25.77 -11.97
CA GLY A 56 -2.65 25.82 -10.59
C GLY A 56 -2.95 24.45 -9.96
N LYS A 57 -2.80 23.35 -10.69
CA LYS A 57 -3.05 21.98 -10.21
C LYS A 57 -1.75 21.22 -9.93
N PRO A 58 -1.70 20.35 -8.91
CA PRO A 58 -0.50 19.60 -8.56
C PRO A 58 -0.35 18.33 -9.41
N PHE A 59 0.87 18.05 -9.86
CA PHE A 59 1.22 16.88 -10.67
C PHE A 59 2.49 16.20 -10.15
N PHE A 60 2.60 14.89 -10.36
CA PHE A 60 3.87 14.19 -10.26
C PHE A 60 4.54 14.11 -11.63
N HIS A 61 5.82 14.47 -11.68
CA HIS A 61 6.68 14.21 -12.83
C HIS A 61 7.55 13.01 -12.53
N GLN A 62 7.37 11.94 -13.29
CA GLN A 62 8.31 10.82 -13.28
C GLN A 62 9.20 10.91 -14.50
N THR A 63 10.52 10.85 -14.29
CA THR A 63 11.48 10.74 -15.37
C THR A 63 11.96 9.30 -15.44
N LEU A 64 11.67 8.61 -16.54
CA LEU A 64 12.17 7.27 -16.82
C LEU A 64 13.30 7.36 -17.84
N GLU A 65 14.41 6.69 -17.55
CA GLU A 65 15.49 6.54 -18.52
C GLU A 65 15.21 5.30 -19.38
N GLN A 66 14.81 5.51 -20.64
CA GLN A 66 14.51 4.44 -21.58
C GLN A 66 15.44 4.56 -22.80
N LYS A 67 16.27 3.53 -23.03
CA LYS A 67 17.24 3.47 -24.15
C LYS A 67 18.12 4.72 -24.26
N GLY A 68 18.58 5.27 -23.12
CA GLY A 68 19.44 6.46 -23.06
C GLY A 68 18.71 7.79 -23.32
N LYS A 69 17.37 7.80 -23.30
CA LYS A 69 16.55 9.03 -23.34
C LYS A 69 15.72 9.16 -22.07
N ASN A 70 15.63 10.38 -21.57
CA ASN A 70 14.74 10.72 -20.47
C ASN A 70 13.33 10.94 -21.03
N ILE A 71 12.38 10.11 -20.61
CA ILE A 71 10.96 10.24 -20.91
C ILE A 71 10.25 10.78 -19.68
N HIS A 72 9.43 11.79 -19.92
CA HIS A 72 8.78 12.62 -18.93
C HIS A 72 7.30 12.28 -18.86
N TYR A 73 6.89 11.65 -17.76
CA TYR A 73 5.49 11.30 -17.50
C TYR A 73 4.90 12.27 -16.48
N SER A 74 3.79 12.88 -16.86
CA SER A 74 3.03 13.83 -16.05
C SER A 74 1.79 13.15 -15.52
N ILE A 75 1.75 12.89 -14.21
CA ILE A 75 0.65 12.20 -13.54
C ILE A 75 -0.20 13.24 -12.82
N ASP A 76 -1.47 13.34 -13.23
CA ASP A 76 -2.48 14.14 -12.55
C ASP A 76 -2.80 13.47 -11.19
N ILE A 77 -2.48 14.18 -10.09
CA ILE A 77 -2.62 13.63 -8.74
C ILE A 77 -4.08 13.38 -8.38
N GLU A 78 -4.98 14.27 -8.79
CA GLU A 78 -6.40 14.13 -8.48
C GLU A 78 -6.98 12.90 -9.17
N LYS A 79 -6.68 12.75 -10.47
CA LYS A 79 -7.10 11.55 -11.22
C LYS A 79 -6.50 10.28 -10.64
N MET A 80 -5.20 10.29 -10.30
CA MET A 80 -4.54 9.13 -9.69
C MET A 80 -5.24 8.72 -8.38
N LEU A 81 -5.58 9.69 -7.51
CA LEU A 81 -6.29 9.41 -6.26
C LEU A 81 -7.71 8.90 -6.50
N GLN A 82 -8.43 9.45 -7.50
CA GLN A 82 -9.75 8.95 -7.90
C GLN A 82 -9.67 7.50 -8.38
N MET A 83 -8.67 7.14 -9.18
CA MET A 83 -8.47 5.77 -9.66
C MET A 83 -8.13 4.80 -8.53
N ILE A 84 -7.25 5.21 -7.60
CA ILE A 84 -6.97 4.43 -6.39
C ILE A 84 -8.26 4.22 -5.59
N GLY A 85 -9.06 5.27 -5.41
CA GLY A 85 -10.36 5.20 -4.74
C GLY A 85 -11.30 4.19 -5.40
N GLN A 86 -11.49 4.28 -6.72
CA GLN A 86 -12.33 3.36 -7.49
C GLN A 86 -11.83 1.91 -7.41
N GLY A 87 -10.52 1.70 -7.47
CA GLY A 87 -9.92 0.37 -7.32
C GLY A 87 -10.19 -0.23 -5.94
N ILE A 88 -10.06 0.56 -4.87
CA ILE A 88 -10.39 0.12 -3.50
C ILE A 88 -11.88 -0.20 -3.37
N GLU A 89 -12.76 0.67 -3.85
CA GLU A 89 -14.22 0.43 -3.83
C GLU A 89 -14.59 -0.86 -4.57
N LYS A 90 -14.02 -1.07 -5.75
CA LYS A 90 -14.26 -2.26 -6.56
C LYS A 90 -13.73 -3.52 -5.88
N MET A 91 -12.53 -3.49 -5.30
CA MET A 91 -11.99 -4.60 -4.52
C MET A 91 -12.94 -5.00 -3.39
N PHE A 92 -13.42 -4.03 -2.59
CA PHE A 92 -14.34 -4.33 -1.50
C PHE A 92 -15.72 -4.80 -1.97
N SER A 93 -16.14 -4.43 -3.18
CA SER A 93 -17.38 -4.96 -3.79
C SER A 93 -17.31 -6.45 -4.11
N LEU A 94 -16.11 -7.01 -4.29
CA LEU A 94 -15.87 -8.45 -4.52
C LEU A 94 -15.88 -9.27 -3.21
N ALA A 95 -15.83 -8.60 -2.06
CA ALA A 95 -15.75 -9.26 -0.76
C ALA A 95 -17.05 -10.02 -0.43
N LYS A 96 -16.92 -11.33 -0.25
CA LYS A 96 -18.03 -12.21 0.13
C LYS A 96 -17.93 -12.54 1.61
N LYS A 97 -19.01 -12.28 2.34
CA LYS A 97 -19.13 -12.75 3.73
C LYS A 97 -19.25 -14.28 3.74
N VAL A 98 -18.48 -14.95 4.58
CA VAL A 98 -18.49 -16.41 4.73
C VAL A 98 -18.53 -16.79 6.20
N GLU A 99 -19.08 -17.97 6.48
CA GLU A 99 -19.06 -18.60 7.81
C GLU A 99 -17.85 -19.53 7.94
N LEU A 100 -17.36 -19.73 9.17
CA LEU A 100 -16.24 -20.65 9.44
C LEU A 100 -16.55 -22.12 9.14
N THR A 101 -17.82 -22.43 8.91
CA THR A 101 -18.35 -23.75 8.51
C THR A 101 -18.42 -23.94 7.00
N ASN A 102 -18.00 -22.95 6.20
CA ASN A 102 -18.08 -23.02 4.75
C ASN A 102 -17.23 -24.20 4.21
N GLU A 103 -17.90 -25.18 3.61
CA GLU A 103 -17.30 -26.42 3.09
C GLU A 103 -16.17 -26.18 2.08
N MET A 104 -16.20 -25.06 1.35
CA MET A 104 -15.14 -24.70 0.40
C MET A 104 -13.78 -24.47 1.07
N PHE A 105 -13.78 -24.08 2.35
CA PHE A 105 -12.57 -23.66 3.07
C PHE A 105 -12.25 -24.52 4.28
N LEU A 106 -13.12 -25.46 4.68
CA LEU A 106 -12.85 -26.35 5.80
C LEU A 106 -11.51 -27.08 5.64
N GLY A 107 -10.70 -27.07 6.70
CA GLY A 107 -9.38 -27.70 6.73
C GLY A 107 -8.30 -27.00 5.89
N LYS A 108 -8.61 -25.89 5.21
CA LYS A 108 -7.61 -25.11 4.48
C LYS A 108 -6.73 -24.31 5.44
N ASN A 109 -5.46 -24.18 5.08
CA ASN A 109 -4.51 -23.37 5.82
C ASN A 109 -4.83 -21.89 5.60
N VAL A 110 -4.69 -21.10 6.65
CA VAL A 110 -4.91 -19.67 6.64
C VAL A 110 -3.76 -18.98 7.36
N ILE A 111 -3.14 -18.03 6.66
CA ILE A 111 -2.11 -17.17 7.24
C ILE A 111 -2.75 -15.81 7.47
N LEU A 112 -2.80 -15.38 8.72
CA LEU A 112 -3.40 -14.11 9.14
C LEU A 112 -2.35 -13.18 9.74
N GLY A 113 -2.31 -11.96 9.24
CA GLY A 113 -1.59 -10.84 9.83
C GLY A 113 -2.49 -10.00 10.73
N SER A 114 -1.96 -9.50 11.84
CA SER A 114 -2.61 -8.44 12.61
C SER A 114 -2.78 -7.18 11.77
N ASN A 115 -3.59 -6.25 12.26
CA ASN A 115 -3.54 -4.88 11.75
C ASN A 115 -2.09 -4.36 11.81
N PHE A 116 -1.73 -3.62 10.78
CA PHE A 116 -0.41 -3.03 10.65
C PHE A 116 -0.31 -1.80 11.55
N ASP A 117 0.64 -1.84 12.49
CA ASP A 117 0.96 -0.69 13.33
C ASP A 117 2.26 -0.04 12.85
N MET A 118 2.20 1.27 12.60
CA MET A 118 3.37 2.07 12.25
C MET A 118 3.70 3.02 13.39
N ASN A 119 4.87 2.84 13.99
CA ASN A 119 5.34 3.65 15.11
C ASN A 119 6.60 4.42 14.73
N ILE A 120 6.80 5.60 15.34
CA ILE A 120 8.06 6.34 15.19
C ILE A 120 9.09 5.71 16.11
N LYS A 121 10.08 5.03 15.53
CA LYS A 121 11.20 4.42 16.25
C LYS A 121 12.21 5.45 16.71
N LYS A 122 12.53 6.40 15.82
CA LYS A 122 13.51 7.45 16.08
C LYS A 122 13.21 8.68 15.25
N SER A 123 13.29 9.85 15.88
CA SER A 123 13.11 11.13 15.21
C SER A 123 14.31 12.04 15.47
N THR A 124 14.79 12.70 14.42
CA THR A 124 15.88 13.68 14.47
C THR A 124 15.50 14.86 13.56
N ASN A 125 16.21 15.98 13.70
CA ASN A 125 15.92 17.19 12.92
C ASN A 125 15.86 16.95 11.40
N LYS A 126 16.58 15.98 10.83
CA LYS A 126 16.60 15.72 9.38
C LYS A 126 15.90 14.44 8.96
N LYS A 127 15.66 13.51 9.89
CA LYS A 127 15.29 12.13 9.56
C LYS A 127 14.34 11.52 10.59
N VAL A 128 13.36 10.78 10.10
CA VAL A 128 12.44 9.95 10.90
C VAL A 128 12.57 8.49 10.47
N GLU A 129 12.66 7.60 11.45
CA GLU A 129 12.63 6.15 11.27
C GLU A 129 11.32 5.61 11.83
N PHE A 130 10.64 4.81 11.03
CA PHE A 130 9.44 4.10 11.41
C PHE A 130 9.75 2.64 11.66
N GLU A 131 9.09 2.08 12.66
CA GLU A 131 8.99 0.65 12.89
C GLU A 131 7.61 0.19 12.46
N GLN A 132 7.58 -0.93 11.74
CA GLN A 132 6.37 -1.57 11.27
C GLN A 132 6.19 -2.82 12.10
N LEU A 133 5.09 -2.91 12.83
CA LEU A 133 4.79 -4.05 13.67
C LEU A 133 3.55 -4.74 13.12
N TYR A 134 3.69 -6.03 12.83
CA TYR A 134 2.59 -6.91 12.51
C TYR A 134 2.94 -8.33 12.96
N ASP A 135 1.96 -9.03 13.53
CA ASP A 135 2.10 -10.42 13.92
C ASP A 135 1.49 -11.31 12.85
N LEU A 136 2.23 -12.34 12.43
CA LEU A 136 1.71 -13.39 11.56
C LEU A 136 1.34 -14.61 12.40
N ASN A 137 0.16 -15.18 12.11
CA ASN A 137 -0.31 -16.41 12.70
C ASN A 137 -0.80 -17.36 11.62
N GLU A 138 -0.38 -18.63 11.70
CA GLU A 138 -0.87 -19.69 10.84
C GLU A 138 -1.92 -20.51 11.60
N THR A 139 -3.05 -20.77 10.95
CA THR A 139 -4.16 -21.56 11.50
C THR A 139 -4.85 -22.32 10.37
N ILE A 140 -5.92 -23.03 10.70
CA ILE A 140 -6.87 -23.58 9.73
C ILE A 140 -8.17 -22.77 9.77
N PHE A 141 -8.89 -22.74 8.64
CA PHE A 141 -10.02 -21.84 8.43
C PHE A 141 -11.06 -21.89 9.56
N GLU A 142 -11.51 -23.07 9.95
CA GLU A 142 -12.54 -23.23 11.00
C GLU A 142 -12.06 -22.87 12.42
N LYS A 143 -10.75 -22.64 12.61
CA LYS A 143 -10.13 -22.26 13.89
C LYS A 143 -9.69 -20.80 13.94
N ILE A 144 -10.10 -19.99 12.97
CA ILE A 144 -9.80 -18.55 12.98
C ILE A 144 -10.39 -17.89 14.22
N ASP A 145 -9.56 -17.14 14.94
CA ASP A 145 -9.99 -16.30 16.08
C ASP A 145 -10.71 -15.06 15.57
N LEU A 146 -12.03 -15.01 15.78
CA LEU A 146 -12.90 -13.92 15.35
C LEU A 146 -12.88 -12.70 16.28
N THR A 147 -12.19 -12.77 17.42
CA THR A 147 -12.12 -11.66 18.38
C THR A 147 -11.16 -10.54 17.94
N ARG A 148 -10.28 -10.84 16.98
CA ARG A 148 -9.28 -9.91 16.47
C ARG A 148 -9.57 -9.55 15.01
N ASN A 149 -9.29 -8.29 14.68
CA ASN A 149 -9.26 -7.89 13.28
C ASN A 149 -7.95 -8.37 12.66
N SER A 150 -8.05 -8.98 11.48
CA SER A 150 -6.89 -9.50 10.76
C SER A 150 -7.12 -9.48 9.26
N VAL A 151 -6.03 -9.48 8.51
CA VAL A 151 -6.02 -9.63 7.05
C VAL A 151 -5.03 -10.71 6.69
N GLY A 152 -5.29 -11.48 5.66
CA GLY A 152 -4.39 -12.54 5.27
C GLY A 152 -4.87 -13.29 4.06
N SER A 153 -4.50 -14.56 3.98
CA SER A 153 -4.83 -15.39 2.83
C SER A 153 -5.15 -16.84 3.18
N ILE A 154 -5.97 -17.45 2.32
CA ILE A 154 -6.35 -18.86 2.38
C ILE A 154 -5.54 -19.62 1.32
N TRP A 155 -4.94 -20.72 1.75
CA TRP A 155 -4.02 -21.53 0.96
C TRP A 155 -4.62 -22.90 0.67
N GLU A 156 -4.48 -23.34 -0.59
CA GLU A 156 -4.81 -24.68 -1.04
C GLU A 156 -3.53 -25.37 -1.53
N GLY A 157 -2.97 -26.24 -0.67
CA GLY A 157 -1.62 -26.74 -0.85
C GLY A 157 -0.61 -25.59 -0.78
N ASN A 158 0.15 -25.37 -1.86
CA ASN A 158 1.14 -24.30 -1.97
C ASN A 158 0.64 -23.07 -2.74
N ASN A 159 -0.66 -23.01 -3.06
CA ASN A 159 -1.22 -21.91 -3.82
C ASN A 159 -2.09 -21.03 -2.92
N GLU A 160 -1.79 -19.74 -2.93
CA GLU A 160 -2.69 -18.73 -2.40
C GLU A 160 -3.92 -18.64 -3.32
N THR A 161 -5.12 -18.69 -2.75
CA THR A 161 -6.36 -18.72 -3.56
C THR A 161 -7.28 -17.56 -3.26
N HIS A 162 -7.30 -17.10 -2.01
CA HIS A 162 -8.21 -16.04 -1.56
C HIS A 162 -7.50 -15.12 -0.59
N MET A 163 -7.81 -13.83 -0.66
CA MET A 163 -7.62 -12.93 0.47
C MET A 163 -8.72 -13.15 1.49
N ILE A 164 -8.39 -13.02 2.77
CA ILE A 164 -9.34 -13.11 3.88
C ILE A 164 -9.21 -11.88 4.79
N PHE A 165 -10.35 -11.39 5.27
CA PHE A 165 -10.45 -10.31 6.22
C PHE A 165 -11.34 -10.75 7.38
N VAL A 166 -10.81 -10.70 8.59
CA VAL A 166 -11.59 -10.86 9.81
C VAL A 166 -11.83 -9.47 10.36
N LYS A 167 -13.10 -9.08 10.48
CA LYS A 167 -13.47 -7.77 11.01
C LYS A 167 -14.73 -7.87 11.86
N ASN A 168 -14.63 -7.42 13.10
CA ASN A 168 -15.77 -7.35 14.03
C ASN A 168 -16.52 -8.69 14.15
N GLY A 169 -15.79 -9.80 14.27
CA GLY A 169 -16.39 -11.14 14.38
C GLY A 169 -16.88 -11.75 13.07
N LEU A 170 -16.68 -11.08 11.93
CA LEU A 170 -17.13 -11.54 10.61
C LEU A 170 -15.93 -11.87 9.72
N VAL A 171 -16.09 -12.88 8.87
CA VAL A 171 -15.10 -13.27 7.88
C VAL A 171 -15.57 -12.88 6.48
N TYR A 172 -14.69 -12.21 5.75
CA TYR A 172 -14.87 -11.86 4.36
C TYR A 172 -13.74 -12.45 3.54
N VAL A 173 -14.05 -12.94 2.35
CA VAL A 173 -13.06 -13.47 1.42
C VAL A 173 -13.19 -12.82 0.06
N ILE A 174 -12.06 -12.67 -0.64
CA ILE A 174 -12.00 -12.25 -2.04
C ILE A 174 -11.18 -13.30 -2.79
N ASP A 175 -11.72 -13.82 -3.89
CA ASP A 175 -11.01 -14.73 -4.81
C ASP A 175 -9.91 -13.95 -5.53
N LEU A 176 -8.66 -14.44 -5.47
CA LEU A 176 -7.52 -13.79 -6.12
C LEU A 176 -7.70 -13.70 -7.64
N ASN A 177 -8.40 -14.66 -8.27
CA ASN A 177 -8.66 -14.60 -9.71
C ASN A 177 -9.59 -13.44 -10.08
N GLU A 178 -10.52 -13.06 -9.19
CA GLU A 178 -11.39 -11.90 -9.40
C GLU A 178 -10.62 -10.59 -9.22
N LEU A 179 -9.63 -10.57 -8.31
CA LEU A 179 -8.70 -9.44 -8.17
C LEU A 179 -7.80 -9.27 -9.39
N ASP A 180 -7.30 -10.35 -9.97
CA ASP A 180 -6.46 -10.29 -11.18
C ASP A 180 -7.23 -9.76 -12.39
N LYS A 181 -8.49 -10.20 -12.56
CA LYS A 181 -9.40 -9.64 -13.58
C LYS A 181 -9.66 -8.16 -13.34
N MET A 182 -9.93 -7.78 -12.09
CA MET A 182 -10.13 -6.39 -11.70
C MET A 182 -8.91 -5.52 -12.02
N ALA A 183 -7.70 -6.00 -11.71
CA ALA A 183 -6.45 -5.29 -12.00
C ALA A 183 -6.28 -5.06 -13.51
N THR A 184 -6.56 -6.07 -14.33
CA THR A 184 -6.53 -5.96 -15.79
C THR A 184 -7.52 -4.90 -16.31
N GLU A 185 -8.74 -4.90 -15.80
CA GLU A 185 -9.75 -3.90 -16.18
C GLU A 185 -9.35 -2.47 -15.75
N LEU A 186 -8.69 -2.32 -14.60
CA LEU A 186 -8.16 -1.02 -14.15
C LEU A 186 -7.00 -0.55 -15.03
N ASP A 187 -6.11 -1.46 -15.45
CA ASP A 187 -5.02 -1.14 -16.38
C ASP A 187 -5.57 -0.71 -17.75
N ASP A 188 -6.62 -1.36 -18.26
CA ASP A 188 -7.29 -0.95 -19.50
C ASP A 188 -7.96 0.43 -19.38
N MET A 189 -8.52 0.75 -18.22
CA MET A 189 -9.02 2.09 -17.91
C MET A 189 -7.89 3.11 -17.86
N MET A 190 -6.72 2.76 -17.30
CA MET A 190 -5.54 3.64 -17.27
C MET A 190 -5.01 3.93 -18.67
N ASN A 191 -4.97 2.92 -19.54
CA ASN A 191 -4.44 3.04 -20.89
C ASN A 191 -5.38 3.74 -21.88
N SER A 192 -6.65 3.93 -21.52
CA SER A 192 -7.65 4.63 -22.35
C SER A 192 -7.85 6.12 -21.99
N LEU A 193 -7.14 6.62 -20.97
CA LEU A 193 -7.09 8.03 -20.55
C LEU A 193 -5.92 8.80 -21.18
#